data_AF-A0A6F8SMR5-F1
#
_entry.id   AF-A0A6F8SMR5-F1
#
_cell.length_a   1.000
_cell.length_b   1.000
_cell.length_c   1.000
_cell.angle_alpha   90.00
_cell.angle_beta   90.00
_cell.angle_gamma   90.00
#
_symmetry.space_group_name_H-M   'P 1'
#
loop_
_entity.id
_entity.type
_entity.pdbx_description
1 polymer ?
#
loop_
_entity_poly.entity_id
_entity_poly.type
_entity_poly.pdbx_seq_one_letter_code
_entity_poly.pdbx_strand_id
1 'polypeptide(L)'
;MIEPARAAFLLIDMQNGFIDAASPLCIAGAAATVPACAHALAAAREHGLAVFHVRRAYAADGSDVEAVRWETWAEGGRPLSAADPASLDCPPELSPAPGEPVIMKPSWSAFFGTELAATMRQQGIGTIVLAGTTTPNCVRSTAYDGLALGFNVAVLRDATSSRTPEVQEANLADMEAVGIQLIFTDDFAANGLLHIRDTEGEVARAVALERATQEETEGAADKTNAVVGNPVAPLPPTPALESVETVSTGWINKYHLHYTLPDGRPYTYEGVSRKGPARYEAALKTLRSTGAPDPDAVCIVPLLPDGSVLLEREFRYPLNSWCVSLPAGLIDAGESLEEAVTRELSEETGYRLRDDIAPAVRPLPQPGFSSTGLTEENVQVVFAQVEPAGPARPDSAELIEPFTVARTDLRAFLDANQLPIGTRCQLILELLAL
;
A
#
# COMPACT_ATOMS: atom_id res chain seq x y z
N MET A 1 2.48 5.88 12.25
CA MET A 1 1.62 7.07 12.41
C MET A 1 2.44 8.27 12.00
N ILE A 2 1.88 9.18 11.22
CA ILE A 2 2.59 10.37 10.75
C ILE A 2 2.79 11.31 11.94
N GLU A 3 4.04 11.70 12.20
CA GLU A 3 4.35 12.69 13.24
C GLU A 3 3.81 14.06 12.80
N PRO A 4 3.07 14.80 13.64
CA PRO A 4 2.50 16.09 13.26
C PRO A 4 3.54 17.11 12.77
N ALA A 5 4.74 17.11 13.35
CA ALA A 5 5.85 17.97 12.95
C ALA A 5 6.38 17.68 11.52
N ARG A 6 6.00 16.54 10.93
CA ARG A 6 6.34 16.14 9.56
C ARG A 6 5.18 16.34 8.59
N ALA A 7 4.15 17.08 9.00
CA ALA A 7 2.98 17.38 8.19
C ALA A 7 2.72 18.89 8.11
N ALA A 8 2.11 19.30 6.99
CA ALA A 8 1.66 20.67 6.78
C ALA A 8 0.17 20.74 6.47
N PHE A 9 -0.46 21.82 6.92
CA PHE A 9 -1.79 22.22 6.49
C PHE A 9 -1.68 23.39 5.51
N LEU A 10 -2.32 23.27 4.35
CA LEU A 10 -2.34 24.31 3.31
C LEU A 10 -3.77 24.83 3.17
N LEU A 11 -3.96 26.11 3.48
CA LEU A 11 -5.20 26.83 3.22
C LEU A 11 -5.10 27.58 1.91
N ILE A 12 -5.82 27.11 0.88
CA ILE A 12 -5.63 27.55 -0.51
C ILE A 12 -6.71 28.56 -0.93
N ASP A 13 -6.26 29.75 -1.36
CA ASP A 13 -7.04 30.80 -2.03
C ASP A 13 -8.35 31.20 -1.32
N MET A 14 -8.44 31.07 0.01
CA MET A 14 -9.59 31.54 0.80
C MET A 14 -9.55 33.06 1.00
N GLN A 15 -9.49 33.80 -0.11
CA GLN A 15 -9.47 35.26 -0.18
C GLN A 15 -10.84 35.78 -0.62
N ASN A 16 -11.17 37.01 -0.23
CA ASN A 16 -12.42 37.69 -0.56
C ASN A 16 -12.66 37.74 -2.08
N GLY A 17 -11.61 37.84 -2.90
CA GLY A 17 -11.71 37.77 -4.35
C GLY A 17 -12.29 36.45 -4.90
N PHE A 18 -12.28 35.36 -4.13
CA PHE A 18 -12.92 34.09 -4.48
C PHE A 18 -14.18 33.80 -3.66
N ILE A 19 -14.36 34.47 -2.51
CA ILE A 19 -15.45 34.23 -1.55
C ILE A 19 -16.63 35.18 -1.78
N ASP A 20 -16.37 36.46 -2.04
CA ASP A 20 -17.42 37.47 -2.16
C ASP A 20 -18.23 37.25 -3.45
N ALA A 21 -19.55 37.13 -3.30
CA ALA A 21 -20.48 36.96 -4.41
C ALA A 21 -20.44 38.10 -5.44
N ALA A 22 -19.98 39.30 -5.05
CA ALA A 22 -19.79 40.42 -5.96
C ALA A 22 -18.54 40.30 -6.84
N SER A 23 -17.57 39.44 -6.47
CA SER A 23 -16.35 39.24 -7.26
C SER A 23 -16.66 38.49 -8.56
N PRO A 24 -16.09 38.91 -9.71
CA PRO A 24 -16.22 38.16 -10.97
C PRO A 24 -15.53 36.79 -10.92
N LEU A 25 -14.61 36.57 -9.95
CA LEU A 25 -13.91 35.31 -9.75
C LEU A 25 -14.54 34.45 -8.64
N CYS A 26 -15.70 34.87 -8.12
CA CYS A 26 -16.41 34.16 -7.05
C CYS A 26 -16.62 32.67 -7.36
N ILE A 27 -16.43 31.87 -6.32
CA ILE A 27 -16.75 30.46 -6.28
C ILE A 27 -17.97 30.31 -5.39
N ALA A 28 -19.10 29.94 -6.01
CA ALA A 28 -20.39 29.92 -5.33
C ALA A 28 -20.40 29.15 -4.00
N GLY A 29 -19.64 28.05 -3.89
CA GLY A 29 -19.54 27.27 -2.66
C GLY A 29 -18.54 27.80 -1.61
N ALA A 30 -17.66 28.75 -1.94
CA ALA A 30 -16.54 29.10 -1.05
C ALA A 30 -16.98 29.73 0.27
N ALA A 31 -17.92 30.67 0.23
CA ALA A 31 -18.45 31.32 1.44
C ALA A 31 -19.03 30.31 2.44
N ALA A 32 -19.72 29.28 1.97
CA ALA A 32 -20.31 28.25 2.83
C ALA A 32 -19.26 27.36 3.52
N THR A 33 -18.06 27.26 2.95
CA THR A 33 -16.95 26.44 3.51
C THR A 33 -16.05 27.19 4.49
N VAL A 34 -16.23 28.50 4.67
CA VAL A 34 -15.42 29.31 5.60
C VAL A 34 -15.41 28.74 7.03
N PRO A 35 -16.56 28.34 7.63
CA PRO A 35 -16.55 27.77 8.98
C PRO A 35 -15.77 26.45 9.07
N ALA A 36 -15.90 25.56 8.08
CA ALA A 36 -15.16 24.30 8.04
C ALA A 36 -13.65 24.55 7.85
N CYS A 37 -13.27 25.49 6.98
CA CYS A 37 -11.88 25.91 6.82
C CYS A 37 -11.29 26.48 8.11
N ALA A 38 -12.06 27.26 8.88
CA ALA A 38 -11.63 27.82 10.15
C ALA A 38 -11.45 26.73 11.21
N HIS A 39 -12.37 25.76 11.25
CA HIS A 39 -12.27 24.60 12.14
C HIS A 39 -11.03 23.76 11.81
N ALA A 40 -10.81 23.46 10.52
CA ALA A 40 -9.62 22.76 10.04
C ALA A 40 -8.31 23.49 10.38
N LEU A 41 -8.27 24.81 10.19
CA LEU A 41 -7.12 25.64 10.51
C LEU A 41 -6.81 25.63 12.01
N ALA A 42 -7.84 25.72 12.86
CA ALA A 42 -7.68 25.61 14.31
C ALA A 42 -7.15 24.23 14.72
N ALA A 43 -7.73 23.15 14.16
CA ALA A 43 -7.28 21.79 14.40
C ALA A 43 -5.81 21.56 13.97
N ALA A 44 -5.40 22.08 12.81
CA ALA A 44 -4.02 21.97 12.35
C ALA A 44 -3.03 22.62 13.33
N ARG A 45 -3.39 23.79 13.87
CA ARG A 45 -2.59 24.49 14.90
C ARG A 45 -2.54 23.69 16.20
N GLU A 46 -3.67 23.16 16.65
CA GLU A 46 -3.77 22.36 17.88
C GLU A 46 -2.94 21.07 17.81
N HIS A 47 -2.99 20.37 16.68
CA HIS A 47 -2.19 19.17 16.44
C HIS A 47 -0.71 19.47 16.14
N GLY A 48 -0.34 20.74 15.98
CA GLY A 48 1.06 21.16 15.79
C GLY A 48 1.61 20.95 14.38
N LEU A 49 0.75 20.99 13.36
CA LEU A 49 1.17 20.98 11.95
C LEU A 49 1.77 22.33 11.56
N ALA A 50 2.69 22.32 10.59
CA ALA A 50 3.11 23.55 9.93
C ALA A 50 1.95 24.12 9.09
N VAL A 51 1.61 25.41 9.27
CA VAL A 51 0.50 26.04 8.55
C VAL A 51 1.01 26.96 7.44
N PHE A 52 0.53 26.77 6.22
CA PHE A 52 0.83 27.60 5.06
C PHE A 52 -0.45 28.21 4.48
N HIS A 53 -0.45 29.52 4.30
CA HIS A 53 -1.54 30.23 3.64
C HIS A 53 -1.17 30.48 2.19
N VAL A 54 -1.84 29.79 1.27
CA VAL A 54 -1.55 29.89 -0.16
C VAL A 54 -2.53 30.89 -0.78
N ARG A 55 -2.01 31.91 -1.45
CA ARG A 55 -2.79 33.04 -1.96
C ARG A 55 -2.36 33.47 -3.36
N ARG A 56 -3.21 34.26 -4.00
CA ARG A 56 -2.94 34.98 -5.24
C ARG A 56 -2.91 36.48 -5.03
N ALA A 57 -2.00 37.13 -5.74
CA ALA A 57 -2.01 38.57 -5.98
C ALA A 57 -1.43 38.80 -7.38
N TYR A 58 -2.27 39.26 -8.29
CA TYR A 58 -1.88 39.59 -9.65
C TYR A 58 -1.18 40.94 -9.72
N ALA A 59 -0.28 41.07 -10.67
CA ALA A 59 0.30 42.34 -11.07
C ALA A 59 -0.80 43.31 -11.53
N ALA A 60 -0.63 44.60 -11.24
CA ALA A 60 -1.63 45.62 -11.55
C ALA A 60 -1.90 45.76 -13.07
N ASP A 61 -0.93 45.40 -13.91
CA ASP A 61 -1.04 45.38 -15.36
C ASP A 61 -1.65 44.09 -15.93
N GLY A 62 -1.90 43.09 -15.06
CA GLY A 62 -2.46 41.79 -15.42
C GLY A 62 -1.52 40.88 -16.22
N SER A 63 -0.22 41.19 -16.25
CA SER A 63 0.79 40.44 -17.00
C SER A 63 0.95 38.98 -16.55
N ASP A 64 0.53 38.67 -15.31
CA ASP A 64 0.60 37.35 -14.68
C ASP A 64 -0.79 36.70 -14.47
N VAL A 65 -1.86 37.31 -14.97
CA VAL A 65 -3.20 36.71 -14.97
C VAL A 65 -3.23 35.59 -16.00
N GLU A 66 -3.80 34.43 -15.65
CA GLU A 66 -3.94 33.36 -16.64
C GLU A 66 -4.74 33.84 -17.86
N ALA A 67 -4.24 33.57 -19.06
CA ALA A 67 -4.88 34.05 -20.30
C ALA A 67 -6.37 33.68 -20.39
N VAL A 68 -6.74 32.50 -19.88
CA VAL A 68 -8.14 32.00 -19.83
C VAL A 68 -9.05 32.77 -18.86
N ARG A 69 -8.49 33.62 -18.01
CA ARG A 69 -9.22 34.47 -17.04
C ARG A 69 -9.07 35.95 -17.33
N TRP A 70 -8.17 36.35 -18.23
CA TRP A 70 -7.75 37.74 -18.38
C TRP A 70 -8.92 38.69 -18.69
N GLU A 71 -9.80 38.32 -19.62
CA GLU A 71 -10.95 39.15 -20.01
C GLU A 71 -11.92 39.37 -18.83
N THR A 72 -12.37 38.29 -18.19
CA THR A 72 -13.24 38.34 -17.00
C THR A 72 -12.59 39.12 -15.85
N TRP A 73 -11.28 38.98 -15.64
CA TRP A 73 -10.54 39.70 -14.62
C TRP A 73 -10.45 41.20 -14.94
N ALA A 74 -10.09 41.56 -16.17
CA ALA A 74 -9.89 42.95 -16.59
C ALA A 74 -11.22 43.73 -16.58
N GLU A 75 -12.31 43.13 -17.05
CA GLU A 75 -13.64 43.72 -17.07
C GLU A 75 -14.29 43.74 -15.69
N GLY A 76 -13.99 42.75 -14.85
CA GLY A 76 -14.58 42.59 -13.53
C GLY A 76 -13.90 43.38 -12.41
N GLY A 77 -13.16 44.46 -12.73
CA GLY A 77 -12.56 45.34 -11.73
C GLY A 77 -11.21 44.88 -11.18
N ARG A 78 -10.56 43.89 -11.82
CA ARG A 78 -9.20 43.41 -11.49
C ARG A 78 -9.04 42.91 -10.05
N PRO A 79 -9.90 41.97 -9.58
CA PRO A 79 -9.79 41.41 -8.24
C PRO A 79 -8.45 40.69 -8.02
N LEU A 80 -8.08 40.48 -6.76
CA LEU A 80 -6.81 39.92 -6.31
C LEU A 80 -5.62 40.75 -6.80
N SER A 81 -5.75 42.08 -6.86
CA SER A 81 -4.66 42.98 -7.22
C SER A 81 -4.72 44.26 -6.41
N ALA A 82 -3.71 45.12 -6.53
CA ALA A 82 -3.73 46.44 -5.88
C ALA A 82 -4.88 47.35 -6.35
N ALA A 83 -5.54 47.04 -7.48
CA ALA A 83 -6.72 47.77 -7.94
C ALA A 83 -7.98 47.46 -7.10
N ASP A 84 -8.01 46.31 -6.42
CA ASP A 84 -9.06 45.91 -5.50
C ASP A 84 -8.44 45.29 -4.23
N PRO A 85 -7.92 46.12 -3.30
CA PRO A 85 -7.22 45.62 -2.12
C PRO A 85 -8.09 44.73 -1.21
N ALA A 86 -9.40 45.01 -1.11
CA ALA A 86 -10.30 44.26 -0.24
C ALA A 86 -10.44 42.80 -0.68
N SER A 87 -10.29 42.53 -1.98
CA SER A 87 -10.30 41.17 -2.52
C SER A 87 -9.05 40.35 -2.17
N LEU A 88 -7.94 40.98 -1.80
CA LEU A 88 -6.70 40.30 -1.38
C LEU A 88 -6.79 39.74 0.04
N ASP A 89 -7.63 40.34 0.88
CA ASP A 89 -7.87 39.94 2.26
C ASP A 89 -8.66 38.62 2.36
N CYS A 90 -8.79 38.09 3.57
CA CYS A 90 -9.59 36.91 3.89
C CYS A 90 -10.50 37.19 5.09
N PRO A 91 -11.52 36.34 5.34
CA PRO A 91 -12.28 36.38 6.58
C PRO A 91 -11.38 36.35 7.82
N PRO A 92 -11.66 37.13 8.88
CA PRO A 92 -10.80 37.23 10.06
C PRO A 92 -10.42 35.88 10.70
N GLU A 93 -11.35 34.93 10.75
CA GLU A 93 -11.17 33.58 11.27
C GLU A 93 -10.16 32.73 10.47
N LEU A 94 -9.85 33.13 9.23
CA LEU A 94 -8.86 32.50 8.36
C LEU A 94 -7.54 33.29 8.30
N SER A 95 -7.37 34.29 9.17
CA SER A 95 -6.16 35.12 9.18
C SER A 95 -4.91 34.31 9.55
N PRO A 96 -3.77 34.54 8.89
CA PRO A 96 -2.50 33.98 9.30
C PRO A 96 -2.12 34.43 10.70
N ALA A 97 -1.70 33.48 11.54
CA ALA A 97 -1.12 33.78 12.84
C ALA A 97 0.35 34.24 12.68
N PRO A 98 0.92 34.96 13.66
CA PRO A 98 2.34 35.32 13.63
C PRO A 98 3.24 34.09 13.42
N GLY A 99 4.11 34.14 12.41
CA GLY A 99 5.01 33.06 12.05
C GLY A 99 4.47 32.08 11.02
N GLU A 100 3.18 32.14 10.66
CA GLU A 100 2.63 31.33 9.57
C GLU A 100 2.97 31.96 8.21
N PRO A 101 3.69 31.25 7.33
CA PRO A 101 4.04 31.77 6.01
C PRO A 101 2.82 31.96 5.10
N VAL A 102 2.84 33.06 4.34
CA VAL A 102 1.93 33.32 3.22
C VAL A 102 2.68 33.11 1.92
N ILE A 103 2.21 32.18 1.09
CA ILE A 103 2.82 31.80 -0.18
C ILE A 103 2.00 32.42 -1.31
N MET A 104 2.63 33.30 -2.08
CA MET A 104 2.04 33.88 -3.28
C MET A 104 2.32 32.96 -4.46
N LYS A 105 1.27 32.34 -5.02
CA LYS A 105 1.42 31.45 -6.18
C LYS A 105 1.04 32.16 -7.49
N PRO A 106 1.80 31.95 -8.58
CA PRO A 106 1.52 32.55 -9.88
C PRO A 106 0.43 31.81 -10.66
N SER A 107 0.13 30.55 -10.31
CA SER A 107 -0.84 29.73 -11.03
C SER A 107 -1.69 28.84 -10.10
N TRP A 108 -2.33 27.79 -10.61
CA TRP A 108 -3.31 26.97 -9.88
C TRP A 108 -2.66 26.23 -8.72
N SER A 109 -1.65 25.40 -9.00
CA SER A 109 -0.91 24.65 -7.99
C SER A 109 -0.13 25.56 -7.04
N ALA A 110 -0.16 25.23 -5.74
CA ALA A 110 0.65 25.90 -4.71
C ALA A 110 2.16 25.69 -4.92
N PHE A 111 2.56 24.65 -5.65
CA PHE A 111 3.95 24.30 -5.92
C PHE A 111 4.49 24.93 -7.20
N PHE A 112 3.63 25.21 -8.19
CA PHE A 112 4.07 25.73 -9.48
C PHE A 112 4.66 27.14 -9.34
N GLY A 113 5.95 27.29 -9.64
CA GLY A 113 6.64 28.58 -9.57
C GLY A 113 6.81 29.13 -8.15
N THR A 114 6.80 28.26 -7.12
CA THR A 114 7.04 28.65 -5.73
C THR A 114 8.14 27.78 -5.09
N GLU A 115 8.72 28.27 -4.00
CA GLU A 115 9.71 27.52 -3.20
C GLU A 115 9.07 26.62 -2.14
N LEU A 116 7.75 26.39 -2.22
CA LEU A 116 6.98 25.72 -1.17
C LEU A 116 7.46 24.29 -0.94
N ALA A 117 7.63 23.51 -2.02
CA ALA A 117 8.09 22.13 -1.94
C ALA A 117 9.50 22.04 -1.34
N ALA A 118 10.41 22.93 -1.76
CA ALA A 118 11.77 22.99 -1.24
C ALA A 118 11.78 23.33 0.27
N THR A 119 10.96 24.31 0.67
CA THR A 119 10.79 24.71 2.08
C THR A 119 10.27 23.56 2.93
N MET A 120 9.20 22.88 2.48
CA MET A 120 8.63 21.73 3.20
C MET A 120 9.63 20.58 3.34
N ARG A 121 10.40 20.28 2.29
CA ARG A 121 11.45 19.25 2.33
C ARG A 121 12.56 19.60 3.33
N GLN A 122 12.99 20.86 3.38
CA GLN A 122 13.98 21.32 4.37
C GLN A 122 13.47 21.18 5.81
N GLN A 123 12.15 21.32 6.01
CA GLN A 123 11.50 21.11 7.31
C GLN A 123 11.20 19.63 7.61
N GLY A 124 11.54 18.70 6.72
CA GLY A 124 11.26 17.26 6.89
C GLY A 124 9.80 16.87 6.72
N ILE A 125 8.99 17.76 6.13
CA ILE A 125 7.56 17.54 5.90
C ILE A 125 7.39 16.58 4.73
N GLY A 126 6.62 15.51 4.97
CA GLY A 126 6.30 14.47 3.98
C GLY A 126 4.80 14.26 3.77
N THR A 127 3.96 15.02 4.47
CA THR A 127 2.50 14.91 4.39
C THR A 127 1.88 16.30 4.29
N ILE A 128 0.87 16.47 3.44
CA ILE A 128 0.10 17.70 3.31
C ILE A 128 -1.40 17.43 3.47
N VAL A 129 -2.07 18.31 4.20
CA VAL A 129 -3.53 18.32 4.38
C VAL A 129 -4.07 19.60 3.73
N LEU A 130 -5.00 19.46 2.80
CA LEU A 130 -5.46 20.55 1.95
C LEU A 130 -6.89 20.97 2.30
N ALA A 131 -7.11 22.29 2.34
CA ALA A 131 -8.42 22.94 2.43
C ALA A 131 -8.45 24.20 1.54
N GLY A 132 -9.65 24.69 1.23
CA GLY A 132 -9.86 25.97 0.53
C GLY A 132 -10.54 25.85 -0.82
N THR A 133 -10.15 26.69 -1.79
CA THR A 133 -10.86 26.82 -3.07
C THR A 133 -9.91 26.98 -4.26
N THR A 134 -10.25 26.58 -5.49
CA THR A 134 -11.35 25.68 -5.85
C THR A 134 -10.89 24.24 -5.93
N THR A 135 -11.79 23.32 -5.63
CA THR A 135 -11.56 21.87 -5.76
C THR A 135 -11.03 21.46 -7.13
N PRO A 136 -11.68 21.78 -8.28
CA PRO A 136 -11.21 21.34 -9.60
C PRO A 136 -9.91 21.97 -10.09
N ASN A 137 -9.51 23.12 -9.54
CA ASN A 137 -8.34 23.86 -10.03
C ASN A 137 -7.25 23.85 -8.96
N CYS A 138 -7.22 24.85 -8.07
CA CYS A 138 -6.09 25.08 -7.18
C CYS A 138 -5.87 23.93 -6.20
N VAL A 139 -6.94 23.36 -5.63
CA VAL A 139 -6.84 22.22 -4.70
C VAL A 139 -6.39 20.97 -5.45
N ARG A 140 -7.08 20.57 -6.53
CA ARG A 140 -6.72 19.37 -7.31
C ARG A 140 -5.34 19.46 -7.93
N SER A 141 -4.96 20.58 -8.53
CA SER A 141 -3.61 20.78 -9.06
C SER A 141 -2.55 20.69 -7.96
N THR A 142 -2.79 21.29 -6.79
CA THR A 142 -1.86 21.17 -5.65
C THR A 142 -1.80 19.74 -5.13
N ALA A 143 -2.92 19.02 -5.10
CA ALA A 143 -2.97 17.64 -4.65
C ALA A 143 -2.21 16.69 -5.59
N TYR A 144 -2.41 16.84 -6.89
CA TYR A 144 -1.72 16.04 -7.92
C TYR A 144 -0.22 16.34 -7.95
N ASP A 145 0.15 17.62 -7.90
CA ASP A 145 1.56 17.99 -7.79
C ASP A 145 2.17 17.49 -6.47
N GLY A 146 1.40 17.51 -5.37
CA GLY A 146 1.82 16.95 -4.08
C GLY A 146 2.20 15.47 -4.19
N LEU A 147 1.34 14.66 -4.81
CA LEU A 147 1.66 13.26 -5.11
C LEU A 147 2.89 13.14 -6.02
N ALA A 148 2.94 13.90 -7.11
CA ALA A 148 4.07 13.86 -8.05
C ALA A 148 5.41 14.28 -7.41
N LEU A 149 5.37 15.06 -6.32
CA LEU A 149 6.52 15.48 -5.54
C LEU A 149 6.87 14.54 -4.38
N GLY A 150 6.10 13.45 -4.18
CA GLY A 150 6.31 12.44 -3.14
C GLY A 150 5.80 12.83 -1.75
N PHE A 151 4.72 13.61 -1.68
CA PHE A 151 4.00 13.85 -0.43
C PHE A 151 2.85 12.85 -0.26
N ASN A 152 2.58 12.41 0.97
CA ASN A 152 1.26 11.90 1.31
C ASN A 152 0.27 13.07 1.25
N VAL A 153 -0.86 12.91 0.56
CA VAL A 153 -1.84 13.99 0.37
C VAL A 153 -3.19 13.60 0.95
N ALA A 154 -3.71 14.46 1.83
CA ALA A 154 -5.08 14.39 2.32
C ALA A 154 -5.86 15.66 1.94
N VAL A 155 -7.14 15.52 1.63
CA VAL A 155 -8.05 16.63 1.32
C VAL A 155 -9.22 16.60 2.29
N LEU A 156 -9.48 17.75 2.94
CA LEU A 156 -10.64 17.93 3.81
C LEU A 156 -11.87 18.20 2.94
N ARG A 157 -12.65 17.16 2.66
CA ARG A 157 -13.71 17.21 1.64
C ARG A 157 -14.79 18.26 1.91
N ASP A 158 -15.10 18.51 3.18
CA ASP A 158 -16.08 19.49 3.67
C ASP A 158 -15.48 20.89 3.89
N ALA A 159 -14.16 21.01 3.87
CA ALA A 159 -13.43 22.29 3.86
C ALA A 159 -12.84 22.62 2.48
N THR A 160 -13.46 22.13 1.40
CA THR A 160 -13.14 22.53 0.02
C THR A 160 -14.39 22.90 -0.77
N SER A 161 -14.24 23.76 -1.77
CA SER A 161 -15.40 24.32 -2.49
C SER A 161 -15.26 24.35 -4.01
N SER A 162 -16.40 24.18 -4.67
CA SER A 162 -16.57 24.29 -6.12
C SER A 162 -17.71 25.22 -6.49
N ARG A 163 -17.90 25.45 -7.79
CA ARG A 163 -19.03 26.23 -8.32
C ARG A 163 -20.37 25.51 -8.19
N THR A 164 -20.38 24.18 -8.27
CA THR A 164 -21.58 23.36 -8.10
C THR A 164 -21.25 22.09 -7.31
N PRO A 165 -22.25 21.46 -6.65
CA PRO A 165 -22.07 20.18 -5.95
C PRO A 165 -21.60 19.04 -6.86
N GLU A 166 -22.05 19.00 -8.11
CA GLU A 166 -21.67 17.96 -9.07
C GLU A 166 -20.17 18.05 -9.42
N VAL A 167 -19.67 19.28 -9.63
CA VAL A 167 -18.23 19.51 -9.84
C VAL A 167 -17.43 19.15 -8.60
N GLN A 168 -17.95 19.45 -7.41
CA GLN A 168 -17.30 19.08 -6.15
C GLN A 168 -17.10 17.57 -6.05
N GLU A 169 -18.19 16.80 -6.14
CA GLU A 169 -18.14 15.35 -5.95
C GLU A 169 -17.33 14.65 -7.06
N ALA A 170 -17.45 15.09 -8.32
CA ALA A 170 -16.67 14.52 -9.42
C ALA A 170 -15.14 14.69 -9.20
N ASN A 171 -14.70 15.87 -8.73
CA ASN A 171 -13.28 16.12 -8.51
C ASN A 171 -12.75 15.44 -7.24
N LEU A 172 -13.57 15.34 -6.20
CA LEU A 172 -13.22 14.55 -5.02
C LEU A 172 -13.05 13.07 -5.40
N ALA A 173 -13.98 12.49 -6.16
CA ALA A 173 -13.90 11.11 -6.62
C ALA A 173 -12.65 10.85 -7.49
N ASP A 174 -12.33 11.75 -8.42
CA ASP A 174 -11.11 11.65 -9.23
C ASP A 174 -9.82 11.73 -8.39
N MET A 175 -9.83 12.50 -7.30
CA MET A 175 -8.68 12.59 -6.39
C MET A 175 -8.54 11.32 -5.56
N GLU A 176 -9.65 10.80 -5.02
CA GLU A 176 -9.68 9.54 -4.27
C GLU A 176 -9.18 8.36 -5.12
N ALA A 177 -9.62 8.27 -6.37
CA ALA A 177 -9.25 7.20 -7.29
C ALA A 177 -7.74 7.11 -7.59
N VAL A 178 -6.99 8.21 -7.46
CA VAL A 178 -5.53 8.24 -7.64
C VAL A 178 -4.75 8.12 -6.33
N GLY A 179 -5.44 7.85 -5.21
CA GLY A 179 -4.84 7.60 -3.91
C GLY A 179 -4.74 8.82 -2.99
N ILE A 180 -5.37 9.95 -3.32
CA ILE A 180 -5.50 11.08 -2.37
C ILE A 180 -6.52 10.70 -1.32
N GLN A 181 -6.18 10.95 -0.06
CA GLN A 181 -7.00 10.53 1.07
C GLN A 181 -8.07 11.58 1.37
N LEU A 182 -9.33 11.24 1.22
CA LEU A 182 -10.44 12.14 1.56
C LEU A 182 -10.85 11.93 3.02
N ILE A 183 -10.82 12.99 3.82
CA ILE A 183 -11.27 12.95 5.22
C ILE A 183 -12.18 14.13 5.52
N PHE A 184 -12.95 14.01 6.61
CA PHE A 184 -13.80 15.09 7.11
C PHE A 184 -13.06 15.95 8.13
N THR A 185 -13.43 17.23 8.20
CA THR A 185 -12.82 18.20 9.12
C THR A 185 -12.99 17.76 10.58
N ASP A 186 -14.15 17.21 10.96
CA ASP A 186 -14.39 16.74 12.32
C ASP A 186 -13.51 15.53 12.71
N ASP A 187 -13.24 14.62 11.76
CA ASP A 187 -12.33 13.50 11.99
C ASP A 187 -10.88 13.99 12.14
N PHE A 188 -10.46 14.91 11.28
CA PHE A 188 -9.16 15.57 11.38
C PHE A 188 -9.01 16.33 12.72
N ALA A 189 -10.03 17.04 13.16
CA ALA A 189 -10.02 17.75 14.43
C ALA A 189 -9.90 16.80 15.63
N ALA A 190 -10.66 15.70 15.64
CA ALA A 190 -10.65 14.76 16.74
C ALA A 190 -9.38 13.89 16.77
N ASN A 191 -8.89 13.46 15.61
CA ASN A 191 -7.90 12.38 15.50
C ASN A 191 -6.57 12.82 14.87
N GLY A 192 -6.45 14.07 14.43
CA GLY A 192 -5.27 14.60 13.76
C GLY A 192 -4.95 13.78 12.50
N LEU A 193 -3.75 13.19 12.47
CA LEU A 193 -3.25 12.41 11.33
C LEU A 193 -3.45 10.90 11.48
N LEU A 194 -4.18 10.43 12.51
CA LEU A 194 -4.32 9.00 12.82
C LEU A 194 -4.85 8.18 11.63
N HIS A 195 -5.80 8.73 10.90
CA HIS A 195 -6.46 8.06 9.76
C HIS A 195 -5.83 8.38 8.41
N ILE A 196 -4.74 9.15 8.39
CA ILE A 196 -3.98 9.41 7.16
C ILE A 196 -2.84 8.39 7.09
N ARG A 197 -2.88 7.54 6.06
CA ARG A 197 -1.86 6.54 5.74
C ARG A 197 -0.57 7.22 5.27
N ASP A 198 0.56 6.71 5.77
CA ASP A 198 1.91 7.11 5.38
C ASP A 198 2.40 6.27 4.18
N THR A 199 1.70 6.34 3.05
CA THR A 199 2.00 5.55 1.85
C THR A 199 3.44 5.77 1.36
N GLU A 200 3.90 7.03 1.28
CA GLU A 200 5.26 7.36 0.85
C GLU A 200 6.31 6.78 1.81
N GLY A 201 6.11 6.90 3.12
CA GLY A 201 7.01 6.30 4.09
C GLY A 201 6.97 4.77 4.06
N GLU A 202 5.81 4.15 3.84
CA GLU A 202 5.67 2.70 3.69
C GLU A 202 6.46 2.19 2.47
N VAL A 203 6.29 2.85 1.32
CA VAL A 203 7.01 2.53 0.09
C VAL A 203 8.51 2.80 0.25
N ALA A 204 8.91 3.93 0.82
CA ALA A 204 10.32 4.25 1.04
C ALA A 204 11.00 3.20 1.95
N ARG A 205 10.31 2.72 3.00
CA ARG A 205 10.81 1.62 3.86
C ARG A 205 10.94 0.32 3.08
N ALA A 206 9.97 -0.02 2.23
CA ALA A 206 10.02 -1.21 1.39
C ALA A 206 11.16 -1.13 0.34
N VAL A 207 11.28 0.00 -0.36
CA VAL A 207 12.34 0.23 -1.36
C VAL A 207 13.72 0.27 -0.71
N ALA A 208 13.87 0.88 0.47
CA ALA A 208 15.15 0.87 1.18
C ALA A 208 15.56 -0.56 1.58
N LEU A 209 14.60 -1.39 2.00
CA LEU A 209 14.82 -2.80 2.29
C LEU A 209 15.25 -3.57 1.02
N GLU A 210 14.58 -3.33 -0.12
CA GLU A 210 14.95 -3.94 -1.40
C GLU A 210 16.34 -3.50 -1.89
N ARG A 211 16.66 -2.20 -1.79
CA ARG A 211 17.97 -1.65 -2.19
C ARG A 211 19.09 -2.17 -1.30
N ALA A 212 18.88 -2.25 0.01
CA ALA A 212 19.85 -2.87 0.92
C ALA A 212 20.10 -4.34 0.55
N THR A 213 19.03 -5.07 0.21
CA THR A 213 19.13 -6.46 -0.25
C THR A 213 19.93 -6.57 -1.57
N GLN A 214 19.70 -5.66 -2.53
CA GLN A 214 20.41 -5.65 -3.81
C GLN A 214 21.89 -5.23 -3.70
N GLU A 215 22.21 -4.21 -2.89
CA GLU A 215 23.59 -3.76 -2.66
C GLU A 215 24.43 -4.85 -1.93
N GLU A 216 23.80 -5.63 -1.05
CA GLU A 216 24.42 -6.83 -0.46
C GLU A 216 24.66 -7.96 -1.49
N THR A 217 23.84 -8.03 -2.54
CA THR A 217 23.97 -9.06 -3.60
C THR A 217 25.02 -8.68 -4.64
N GLU A 218 25.12 -7.40 -5.02
CA GLU A 218 26.13 -6.88 -5.97
C GLU A 218 27.52 -6.75 -5.35
N GLY A 219 27.63 -6.40 -4.06
CA GLY A 219 28.90 -6.37 -3.32
C GLY A 219 29.51 -7.75 -3.09
N ALA A 220 28.69 -8.81 -3.07
CA ALA A 220 29.13 -10.19 -2.89
C ALA A 220 29.70 -10.84 -4.17
N ALA A 221 29.46 -10.26 -5.35
CA ALA A 221 29.94 -10.79 -6.63
C ALA A 221 31.40 -10.43 -6.95
N ASP A 222 31.98 -9.39 -6.34
CA ASP A 222 33.31 -8.88 -6.73
C ASP A 222 34.46 -9.28 -5.79
N LYS A 223 34.21 -9.69 -4.53
CA LYS A 223 35.29 -10.09 -3.62
C LYS A 223 34.88 -11.22 -2.68
N THR A 224 35.64 -12.31 -2.78
CA THR A 224 35.96 -13.22 -1.68
C THR A 224 35.90 -12.56 -0.30
N ASN A 225 35.26 -13.26 0.65
CA ASN A 225 35.13 -13.02 2.09
C ASN A 225 34.00 -12.11 2.59
N ALA A 226 32.99 -12.79 3.16
CA ALA A 226 32.25 -12.49 4.39
C ALA A 226 31.45 -11.18 4.47
N VAL A 227 30.12 -11.30 4.48
CA VAL A 227 29.20 -10.21 4.86
C VAL A 227 28.60 -10.50 6.24
N VAL A 228 28.65 -9.48 7.11
CA VAL A 228 28.23 -9.45 8.51
C VAL A 228 26.90 -8.70 8.60
N GLY A 229 25.88 -9.34 9.18
CA GLY A 229 24.54 -8.79 9.37
C GLY A 229 24.44 -7.73 10.47
N ASN A 230 23.47 -6.81 10.34
CA ASN A 230 23.06 -5.91 11.42
C ASN A 230 22.29 -6.69 12.51
N PRO A 231 22.39 -6.28 13.79
CA PRO A 231 22.01 -7.14 14.90
C PRO A 231 20.49 -7.26 15.01
N VAL A 232 20.00 -8.48 14.78
CA VAL A 232 18.72 -8.94 15.31
C VAL A 232 18.76 -8.70 16.82
N ALA A 233 17.85 -7.89 17.36
CA ALA A 233 17.68 -7.79 18.80
C ALA A 233 17.59 -9.22 19.35
N PRO A 234 18.40 -9.62 20.35
CA PRO A 234 18.47 -11.02 20.75
C PRO A 234 17.07 -11.50 21.07
N LEU A 235 16.65 -12.56 20.37
CA LEU A 235 15.40 -13.22 20.68
C LEU A 235 15.41 -13.56 22.19
N PRO A 236 14.25 -13.49 22.87
CA PRO A 236 14.18 -13.89 24.26
C PRO A 236 14.70 -15.32 24.42
N PRO A 237 15.14 -15.70 25.63
CA PRO A 237 15.63 -17.04 25.91
C PRO A 237 14.75 -18.11 25.24
N THR A 238 15.38 -18.96 24.42
CA THR A 238 14.67 -19.92 23.57
C THR A 238 14.69 -21.30 24.22
N PRO A 239 13.57 -22.06 24.20
CA PRO A 239 13.57 -23.46 24.62
C PRO A 239 14.62 -24.29 23.87
N ALA A 240 15.23 -25.26 24.56
CA ALA A 240 16.19 -26.19 23.98
C ALA A 240 15.48 -27.52 23.63
N LEU A 241 15.55 -27.94 22.36
CA LEU A 241 15.02 -29.24 21.93
C LEU A 241 15.96 -30.36 22.42
N GLU A 242 15.46 -31.24 23.27
CA GLU A 242 16.20 -32.37 23.84
C GLU A 242 16.07 -33.63 22.99
N SER A 243 14.85 -33.94 22.53
CA SER A 243 14.59 -35.14 21.74
C SER A 243 13.26 -35.07 20.98
N VAL A 244 13.16 -35.91 19.95
CA VAL A 244 11.95 -36.12 19.15
C VAL A 244 11.53 -37.58 19.31
N GLU A 245 10.41 -37.83 19.97
CA GLU A 245 9.83 -39.16 20.17
C GLU A 245 8.72 -39.40 19.13
N THR A 246 8.80 -40.51 18.40
CA THR A 246 7.76 -40.92 17.45
C THR A 246 6.56 -41.47 18.20
N VAL A 247 5.38 -40.87 18.01
CA VAL A 247 4.11 -41.32 18.59
C VAL A 247 3.37 -42.25 17.62
N SER A 248 3.29 -41.87 16.34
CA SER A 248 2.68 -42.69 15.30
C SER A 248 3.27 -42.37 13.93
N THR A 249 3.30 -43.35 13.04
CA THR A 249 3.77 -43.20 11.66
C THR A 249 2.65 -43.37 10.64
N GLY A 250 2.75 -42.70 9.50
CA GLY A 250 1.79 -42.79 8.41
C GLY A 250 2.15 -41.85 7.26
N TRP A 251 1.15 -41.43 6.47
CA TRP A 251 1.33 -40.34 5.50
C TRP A 251 1.78 -39.04 6.19
N ILE A 252 1.22 -38.78 7.37
CA ILE A 252 1.68 -37.77 8.32
C ILE A 252 2.08 -38.51 9.61
N ASN A 253 3.30 -38.25 10.09
CA ASN A 253 3.80 -38.80 11.34
C ASN A 253 3.48 -37.84 12.49
N LYS A 254 3.22 -38.39 13.68
CA LYS A 254 3.01 -37.64 14.93
C LYS A 254 4.22 -37.81 15.85
N TYR A 255 4.64 -36.73 16.48
CA TYR A 255 5.80 -36.67 17.36
C TYR A 255 5.49 -35.95 18.67
N HIS A 256 6.18 -36.38 19.74
CA HIS A 256 6.40 -35.55 20.91
C HIS A 256 7.76 -34.87 20.79
N LEU A 257 7.76 -33.56 20.93
CA LEU A 257 8.95 -32.72 20.98
C LEU A 257 9.23 -32.39 22.44
N HIS A 258 10.32 -32.92 22.98
CA HIS A 258 10.71 -32.66 24.36
C HIS A 258 11.65 -31.48 24.41
N TYR A 259 11.24 -30.43 25.11
CA TYR A 259 11.98 -29.20 25.30
C TYR A 259 12.35 -28.98 26.77
N THR A 260 13.46 -28.29 26.99
CA THR A 260 13.76 -27.59 28.24
C THR A 260 13.44 -26.11 28.05
N LEU A 261 12.52 -25.56 28.83
CA LEU A 261 12.17 -24.13 28.80
C LEU A 261 13.31 -23.27 29.37
N PRO A 262 13.32 -21.95 29.10
CA PRO A 262 14.36 -21.06 29.62
C PRO A 262 14.53 -21.02 31.15
N ASP A 263 13.48 -21.38 31.89
CA ASP A 263 13.49 -21.48 33.35
C ASP A 263 13.88 -22.87 33.87
N GLY A 264 14.29 -23.78 32.98
CA GLY A 264 14.73 -25.14 33.28
C GLY A 264 13.60 -26.17 33.41
N ARG A 265 12.33 -25.77 33.26
CA ARG A 265 11.22 -26.74 33.31
C ARG A 265 11.16 -27.59 32.04
N PRO A 266 10.94 -28.92 32.14
CA PRO A 266 10.67 -29.74 30.99
C PRO A 266 9.29 -29.41 30.40
N TYR A 267 9.18 -29.50 29.09
CA TYR A 267 7.95 -29.25 28.35
C TYR A 267 7.84 -30.19 27.16
N THR A 268 6.68 -30.80 26.96
CA THR A 268 6.41 -31.67 25.80
C THR A 268 5.40 -30.98 24.91
N TYR A 269 5.75 -30.81 23.63
CA TYR A 269 4.87 -30.28 22.60
C TYR A 269 4.49 -31.38 21.60
N GLU A 270 3.24 -31.39 21.14
CA GLU A 270 2.82 -32.31 20.08
C GLU A 270 3.01 -31.65 18.72
N GLY A 271 3.68 -32.33 17.80
CA GLY A 271 3.89 -31.86 16.43
C GLY A 271 3.64 -32.96 15.40
N VAL A 272 3.42 -32.57 14.15
CA VAL A 272 3.27 -33.50 13.03
C VAL A 272 4.21 -33.14 11.88
N SER A 273 4.69 -34.14 11.16
CA SER A 273 5.56 -33.96 9.98
C SER A 273 5.39 -35.12 9.00
N ARG A 274 5.55 -34.83 7.70
CA ARG A 274 5.71 -35.86 6.66
C ARG A 274 7.11 -36.49 6.65
N LYS A 275 8.08 -35.84 7.30
CA LYS A 275 9.46 -36.32 7.41
C LYS A 275 9.53 -37.43 8.46
N GLY A 276 10.40 -38.41 8.26
CA GLY A 276 10.73 -39.40 9.29
C GLY A 276 11.53 -38.76 10.45
N PRO A 277 11.65 -39.44 11.61
CA PRO A 277 12.14 -38.83 12.86
C PRO A 277 13.51 -38.15 12.73
N ALA A 278 14.49 -38.82 12.11
CA ALA A 278 15.83 -38.26 11.94
C ALA A 278 15.86 -37.03 11.02
N ARG A 279 15.07 -37.03 9.93
CA ARG A 279 14.97 -35.90 8.99
C ARG A 279 14.20 -34.75 9.62
N TYR A 280 13.18 -35.05 10.44
CA TYR A 280 12.43 -34.04 11.17
C TYR A 280 13.28 -33.35 12.23
N GLU A 281 14.00 -34.12 13.06
CA GLU A 281 14.91 -33.56 14.07
C GLU A 281 16.01 -32.69 13.42
N ALA A 282 16.57 -33.14 12.29
CA ALA A 282 17.53 -32.36 11.51
C ALA A 282 16.91 -31.05 11.00
N ALA A 283 15.69 -31.08 10.46
CA ALA A 283 14.99 -29.88 9.99
C ALA A 283 14.76 -28.86 11.13
N LEU A 284 14.33 -29.31 12.31
CA LEU A 284 14.16 -28.42 13.48
C LEU A 284 15.49 -27.78 13.93
N LYS A 285 16.59 -28.53 13.88
CA LYS A 285 17.93 -28.00 14.19
C LYS A 285 18.41 -26.99 13.13
N THR A 286 18.14 -27.25 11.85
CA THR A 286 18.43 -26.32 10.75
C THR A 286 17.66 -25.01 10.94
N LEU A 287 16.35 -25.08 11.18
CA LEU A 287 15.51 -23.89 11.42
C LEU A 287 16.03 -23.03 12.58
N ARG A 288 16.52 -23.66 13.65
CA ARG A 288 17.13 -22.95 14.78
C ARG A 288 18.44 -22.24 14.42
N SER A 289 19.20 -22.75 13.46
CA SER A 289 20.57 -22.30 13.19
C SER A 289 20.68 -21.33 12.01
N THR A 290 19.97 -21.57 10.91
CA THR A 290 20.07 -20.78 9.67
C THR A 290 18.80 -20.00 9.35
N GLY A 291 17.64 -20.38 9.90
CA GLY A 291 16.34 -19.71 9.68
C GLY A 291 15.70 -19.92 8.32
N ALA A 292 16.45 -20.32 7.29
CA ALA A 292 15.93 -20.58 5.94
C ALA A 292 15.76 -22.09 5.68
N PRO A 293 14.52 -22.62 5.56
CA PRO A 293 14.27 -24.00 5.17
C PRO A 293 14.37 -24.22 3.67
N ASP A 294 14.69 -25.45 3.25
CA ASP A 294 14.36 -25.93 1.92
C ASP A 294 12.84 -26.12 1.80
N PRO A 295 12.22 -25.72 0.69
CA PRO A 295 10.79 -25.85 0.50
C PRO A 295 10.33 -27.30 0.40
N ASP A 296 9.28 -27.66 1.14
CA ASP A 296 8.66 -28.99 1.05
C ASP A 296 7.64 -29.08 -0.10
N ALA A 297 7.14 -27.93 -0.57
CA ALA A 297 6.12 -27.81 -1.60
C ALA A 297 6.17 -26.43 -2.27
N VAL A 298 5.47 -26.30 -3.39
CA VAL A 298 5.26 -25.03 -4.10
C VAL A 298 3.78 -24.65 -4.10
N CYS A 299 3.48 -23.36 -4.10
CA CYS A 299 2.15 -22.82 -4.36
C CYS A 299 2.28 -21.71 -5.40
N ILE A 300 1.52 -21.83 -6.48
CA ILE A 300 1.76 -21.11 -7.72
C ILE A 300 0.66 -20.09 -7.91
N VAL A 301 1.03 -18.82 -8.09
CA VAL A 301 0.13 -17.73 -8.45
C VAL A 301 0.24 -17.51 -9.96
N PRO A 302 -0.62 -18.12 -10.78
CA PRO A 302 -0.46 -18.11 -12.22
C PRO A 302 -1.19 -16.90 -12.81
N LEU A 303 -0.46 -16.08 -13.54
CA LEU A 303 -0.93 -14.85 -14.17
C LEU A 303 -0.94 -15.01 -15.70
N LEU A 304 -2.10 -14.74 -16.31
CA LEU A 304 -2.27 -14.73 -17.76
C LEU A 304 -1.81 -13.37 -18.36
N PRO A 305 -1.56 -13.30 -19.69
CA PRO A 305 -1.11 -12.07 -20.35
C PRO A 305 -2.05 -10.86 -20.19
N ASP A 306 -3.35 -11.10 -20.01
CA ASP A 306 -4.38 -10.07 -19.79
C ASP A 306 -4.47 -9.63 -18.32
N GLY A 307 -3.63 -10.21 -17.44
CA GLY A 307 -3.63 -9.96 -16.00
C GLY A 307 -4.61 -10.81 -15.21
N SER A 308 -5.41 -11.66 -15.85
CA SER A 308 -6.29 -12.62 -15.17
C SER A 308 -5.49 -13.61 -14.33
N VAL A 309 -6.08 -14.08 -13.23
CA VAL A 309 -5.49 -15.10 -12.35
C VAL A 309 -6.11 -16.45 -12.68
N LEU A 310 -5.28 -17.47 -12.85
CA LEU A 310 -5.73 -18.86 -12.93
C LEU A 310 -5.86 -19.43 -11.52
N LEU A 311 -7.04 -19.95 -11.22
CA LEU A 311 -7.42 -20.57 -9.96
C LEU A 311 -7.91 -21.98 -10.22
N GLU A 312 -8.14 -22.71 -9.15
CA GLU A 312 -8.78 -24.01 -9.23
C GLU A 312 -9.84 -24.17 -8.13
N ARG A 313 -10.84 -24.99 -8.42
CA ARG A 313 -11.69 -25.59 -7.39
C ARG A 313 -11.17 -26.98 -7.14
N GLU A 314 -10.84 -27.27 -5.90
CA GLU A 314 -10.34 -28.57 -5.50
C GLU A 314 -11.16 -29.12 -4.34
N PHE A 315 -11.49 -30.41 -4.38
CA PHE A 315 -12.11 -31.07 -3.23
C PHE A 315 -11.06 -31.40 -2.17
N ARG A 316 -11.07 -30.66 -1.06
CA ARG A 316 -10.16 -30.91 0.07
C ARG A 316 -10.81 -31.85 1.08
N TYR A 317 -10.35 -33.11 1.11
CA TYR A 317 -10.88 -34.15 2.02
C TYR A 317 -10.98 -33.73 3.50
N PRO A 318 -9.99 -33.05 4.12
CA PRO A 318 -10.10 -32.62 5.51
C PRO A 318 -11.23 -31.60 5.77
N LEU A 319 -11.63 -30.85 4.75
CA LEU A 319 -12.75 -29.91 4.81
C LEU A 319 -14.05 -30.55 4.36
N ASN A 320 -13.99 -31.73 3.73
CA ASN A 320 -15.11 -32.41 3.08
C ASN A 320 -15.90 -31.44 2.17
N SER A 321 -15.18 -30.56 1.47
CA SER A 321 -15.75 -29.48 0.67
C SER A 321 -14.86 -29.16 -0.51
N TRP A 322 -15.48 -28.70 -1.59
CA TRP A 322 -14.80 -27.96 -2.64
C TRP A 322 -14.27 -26.64 -2.07
N CYS A 323 -13.07 -26.26 -2.48
CA CYS A 323 -12.37 -25.07 -2.03
C CYS A 323 -11.78 -24.34 -3.23
N VAL A 324 -11.75 -23.01 -3.17
CA VAL A 324 -10.99 -22.21 -4.12
C VAL A 324 -9.53 -22.18 -3.66
N SER A 325 -8.64 -22.59 -4.57
CA SER A 325 -7.21 -22.76 -4.31
C SER A 325 -6.37 -22.20 -5.46
N LEU A 326 -5.08 -22.15 -5.19
CA LEU A 326 -4.03 -21.93 -6.17
C LEU A 326 -3.35 -23.28 -6.43
N PRO A 327 -2.95 -23.58 -7.68
CA PRO A 327 -2.21 -24.80 -8.02
C PRO A 327 -1.00 -24.98 -7.11
N ALA A 328 -0.83 -26.17 -6.56
CA ALA A 328 0.16 -26.43 -5.52
C ALA A 328 0.41 -27.92 -5.30
N GLY A 329 1.67 -28.31 -5.27
CA GLY A 329 2.05 -29.66 -4.88
C GLY A 329 3.45 -29.76 -4.30
N LEU A 330 3.85 -31.00 -4.01
CA LEU A 330 5.10 -31.30 -3.32
C LEU A 330 6.28 -31.13 -4.27
N ILE A 331 7.42 -30.71 -3.71
CA ILE A 331 8.67 -30.74 -4.47
C ILE A 331 9.31 -32.11 -4.25
N ASP A 332 9.49 -32.84 -5.33
CA ASP A 332 10.06 -34.18 -5.29
C ASP A 332 11.55 -34.17 -4.98
N ALA A 333 12.06 -35.31 -4.50
CA ALA A 333 13.47 -35.41 -4.14
C ALA A 333 14.38 -35.23 -5.38
N GLY A 334 15.18 -34.15 -5.37
CA GLY A 334 16.09 -33.81 -6.47
C GLY A 334 15.44 -32.94 -7.56
N GLU A 335 14.14 -32.62 -7.42
CA GLU A 335 13.43 -31.69 -8.28
C GLU A 335 13.77 -30.24 -7.91
N SER A 336 14.04 -29.42 -8.91
CA SER A 336 14.18 -27.97 -8.72
C SER A 336 12.81 -27.31 -8.55
N LEU A 337 12.79 -26.10 -7.97
CA LEU A 337 11.55 -25.35 -7.80
C LEU A 337 10.83 -25.10 -9.13
N GLU A 338 11.56 -24.78 -10.20
CA GLU A 338 10.97 -24.48 -11.51
C GLU A 338 10.44 -25.74 -12.21
N GLU A 339 11.10 -26.90 -12.01
CA GLU A 339 10.59 -28.20 -12.48
C GLU A 339 9.26 -28.54 -11.77
N ALA A 340 9.19 -28.37 -10.44
CA ALA A 340 7.97 -28.58 -9.68
C ALA A 340 6.84 -27.63 -10.16
N VAL A 341 7.14 -26.33 -10.33
CA VAL A 341 6.16 -25.35 -10.86
C VAL A 341 5.62 -25.79 -12.22
N THR A 342 6.51 -26.23 -13.11
CA THR A 342 6.13 -26.67 -14.45
C THR A 342 5.25 -27.91 -14.43
N ARG A 343 5.61 -28.89 -13.58
CA ARG A 343 4.88 -30.15 -13.42
C ARG A 343 3.48 -29.91 -12.86
N GLU A 344 3.38 -29.25 -11.71
CA GLU A 344 2.10 -28.99 -11.02
C GLU A 344 1.15 -28.15 -11.89
N LEU A 345 1.64 -27.08 -12.55
CA LEU A 345 0.80 -26.30 -13.47
C LEU A 345 0.21 -27.17 -14.60
N SER A 346 1.04 -28.02 -15.20
CA SER A 346 0.60 -28.86 -16.31
C SER A 346 -0.39 -29.93 -15.86
N GLU A 347 -0.12 -30.59 -14.73
CA GLU A 347 -0.94 -31.68 -14.19
C GLU A 347 -2.28 -31.14 -13.68
N GLU A 348 -2.29 -30.11 -12.84
CA GLU A 348 -3.52 -29.63 -12.19
C GLU A 348 -4.39 -28.77 -13.12
N THR A 349 -3.77 -27.98 -14.00
CA THR A 349 -4.49 -26.95 -14.76
C THR A 349 -4.42 -27.07 -16.28
N GLY A 350 -3.43 -27.78 -16.83
CA GLY A 350 -3.17 -27.82 -18.27
C GLY A 350 -2.53 -26.56 -18.85
N TYR A 351 -2.02 -25.67 -17.99
CA TYR A 351 -1.25 -24.48 -18.37
C TYR A 351 0.24 -24.77 -18.33
N ARG A 352 1.03 -23.94 -19.02
CA ARG A 352 2.49 -23.97 -18.96
C ARG A 352 3.05 -22.58 -18.69
N LEU A 353 4.31 -22.55 -18.28
CA LEU A 353 5.08 -21.31 -18.24
C LEU A 353 5.27 -20.74 -19.64
N ARG A 354 5.19 -19.41 -19.73
CA ARG A 354 5.50 -18.67 -20.95
C ARG A 354 7.00 -18.68 -21.21
N ASP A 355 7.39 -18.83 -22.47
CA ASP A 355 8.79 -18.84 -22.93
C ASP A 355 9.26 -17.47 -23.44
N ASP A 356 8.34 -16.53 -23.65
CA ASP A 356 8.60 -15.18 -24.15
C ASP A 356 8.91 -14.14 -23.04
N ILE A 357 9.01 -14.57 -21.78
CA ILE A 357 9.31 -13.72 -20.62
C ILE A 357 10.33 -14.39 -19.68
N ALA A 358 11.30 -13.62 -19.19
CA ALA A 358 12.33 -14.10 -18.27
C ALA A 358 12.59 -13.10 -17.12
N PRO A 359 12.52 -13.52 -15.83
CA PRO A 359 12.12 -14.86 -15.39
C PRO A 359 10.59 -15.05 -15.48
N ALA A 360 10.14 -16.22 -15.96
CA ALA A 360 8.72 -16.56 -15.97
C ALA A 360 8.18 -16.93 -14.57
N VAL A 361 9.07 -17.38 -13.68
CA VAL A 361 8.77 -17.74 -12.28
C VAL A 361 9.51 -16.79 -11.34
N ARG A 362 8.79 -16.21 -10.39
CA ARG A 362 9.34 -15.33 -9.36
C ARG A 362 8.94 -15.81 -7.96
N PRO A 363 9.83 -16.48 -7.21
CA PRO A 363 9.55 -16.90 -5.84
C PRO A 363 9.44 -15.71 -4.88
N LEU A 364 8.61 -15.84 -3.85
CA LEU A 364 8.69 -14.97 -2.67
C LEU A 364 10.02 -15.20 -1.92
N PRO A 365 10.52 -14.22 -1.14
CA PRO A 365 11.88 -14.26 -0.58
C PRO A 365 12.20 -15.46 0.33
N GLN A 366 11.18 -16.08 0.94
CA GLN A 366 11.34 -17.29 1.74
C GLN A 366 10.08 -18.17 1.65
N PRO A 367 10.22 -19.50 1.86
CA PRO A 367 9.07 -20.37 2.09
C PRO A 367 8.30 -19.97 3.35
N GLY A 368 6.97 -20.06 3.28
CA GLY A 368 6.08 -19.84 4.42
C GLY A 368 5.62 -21.16 5.04
N PHE A 369 5.46 -21.20 6.36
CA PHE A 369 4.95 -22.38 7.06
C PHE A 369 3.42 -22.44 6.99
N SER A 370 2.89 -23.61 6.65
CA SER A 370 1.44 -23.81 6.51
C SER A 370 0.70 -23.72 7.84
N SER A 371 1.32 -24.16 8.94
CA SER A 371 0.77 -24.07 10.29
C SER A 371 1.87 -24.11 11.36
N THR A 372 2.40 -22.94 11.74
CA THR A 372 3.56 -22.79 12.66
C THR A 372 3.32 -23.37 14.06
N GLY A 373 2.07 -23.57 14.47
CA GLY A 373 1.71 -24.21 15.73
C GLY A 373 1.58 -25.74 15.64
N LEU A 374 1.66 -26.34 14.46
CA LEU A 374 1.35 -27.77 14.27
C LEU A 374 2.47 -28.53 13.55
N THR A 375 3.09 -27.92 12.54
CA THR A 375 4.05 -28.58 11.65
C THR A 375 5.13 -27.61 11.16
N GLU A 376 6.30 -28.14 10.85
CA GLU A 376 7.39 -27.46 10.15
C GLU A 376 7.27 -27.53 8.62
N GLU A 377 6.19 -28.14 8.11
CA GLU A 377 5.91 -28.13 6.68
C GLU A 377 5.84 -26.70 6.14
N ASN A 378 6.64 -26.44 5.12
CA ASN A 378 6.81 -25.12 4.53
C ASN A 378 6.66 -25.15 3.01
N VAL A 379 6.14 -24.06 2.46
CA VAL A 379 5.74 -23.96 1.05
C VAL A 379 6.29 -22.69 0.44
N GLN A 380 6.99 -22.84 -0.68
CA GLN A 380 7.46 -21.72 -1.48
C GLN A 380 6.31 -21.18 -2.32
N VAL A 381 5.90 -19.94 -2.08
CA VAL A 381 4.95 -19.27 -2.97
C VAL A 381 5.73 -18.66 -4.14
N VAL A 382 5.21 -18.80 -5.35
CA VAL A 382 5.79 -18.22 -6.57
C VAL A 382 4.73 -17.50 -7.39
N PHE A 383 5.10 -16.41 -8.06
CA PHE A 383 4.31 -15.82 -9.14
C PHE A 383 4.81 -16.35 -10.47
N ALA A 384 3.91 -16.88 -11.30
CA ALA A 384 4.25 -17.52 -12.57
C ALA A 384 3.49 -16.87 -13.73
N GLN A 385 4.19 -16.53 -14.82
CA GLN A 385 3.58 -16.04 -16.05
C GLN A 385 3.22 -17.26 -16.93
N VAL A 386 1.93 -17.45 -17.20
CA VAL A 386 1.43 -18.71 -17.79
C VAL A 386 0.57 -18.49 -19.03
N GLU A 387 0.45 -19.55 -19.82
CA GLU A 387 -0.45 -19.64 -20.97
C GLU A 387 -1.07 -21.04 -21.11
N PRO A 388 -2.26 -21.18 -21.73
CA PRO A 388 -2.88 -22.48 -21.95
C PRO A 388 -1.99 -23.39 -22.80
N ALA A 389 -1.86 -24.66 -22.41
CA ALA A 389 -1.02 -25.64 -23.12
C ALA A 389 -1.79 -26.89 -23.59
N GLY A 390 -2.82 -27.29 -22.85
CA GLY A 390 -3.58 -28.50 -23.14
C GLY A 390 -4.57 -28.85 -22.03
N PRO A 391 -5.08 -30.09 -22.01
CA PRO A 391 -5.95 -30.54 -20.94
C PRO A 391 -5.16 -30.82 -19.66
N ALA A 392 -5.73 -30.44 -18.51
CA ALA A 392 -5.27 -30.87 -17.19
C ALA A 392 -5.31 -32.41 -17.07
N ARG A 393 -4.41 -32.95 -16.24
CA ARG A 393 -4.25 -34.38 -15.93
C ARG A 393 -3.92 -34.57 -14.45
N PRO A 394 -4.80 -34.15 -13.53
CA PRO A 394 -4.56 -34.31 -12.10
C PRO A 394 -4.53 -35.80 -11.74
N ASP A 395 -3.95 -36.12 -10.59
CA ASP A 395 -3.91 -37.49 -10.11
C ASP A 395 -5.33 -38.06 -9.88
N SER A 396 -5.49 -39.38 -9.97
CA SER A 396 -6.83 -40.00 -9.91
C SER A 396 -7.63 -39.74 -8.62
N ALA A 397 -6.95 -39.32 -7.55
CA ALA A 397 -7.55 -38.94 -6.27
C ALA A 397 -7.75 -37.42 -6.12
N GLU A 398 -7.25 -36.62 -7.05
CA GLU A 398 -7.33 -35.16 -7.06
C GLU A 398 -8.51 -34.72 -7.93
N LEU A 399 -9.52 -34.15 -7.26
CA LEU A 399 -10.70 -33.60 -7.92
C LEU A 399 -10.49 -32.11 -8.10
N ILE A 400 -9.91 -31.72 -9.24
CA ILE A 400 -9.51 -30.35 -9.56
C ILE A 400 -10.25 -29.84 -10.80
N GLU A 401 -10.79 -28.63 -10.72
CA GLU A 401 -11.41 -27.89 -11.83
C GLU A 401 -10.75 -26.51 -11.97
N PRO A 402 -9.89 -26.29 -12.98
CA PRO A 402 -9.26 -24.98 -13.20
C PRO A 402 -10.24 -23.97 -13.79
N PHE A 403 -10.15 -22.72 -13.36
CA PHE A 403 -10.93 -21.60 -13.89
C PHE A 403 -10.12 -20.31 -13.80
N THR A 404 -10.50 -19.29 -14.58
CA THR A 404 -9.84 -17.98 -14.56
C THR A 404 -10.75 -16.91 -13.99
N VAL A 405 -10.16 -15.93 -13.34
CA VAL A 405 -10.85 -14.72 -12.88
C VAL A 405 -10.09 -13.51 -13.37
N ALA A 406 -10.77 -12.61 -14.08
CA ALA A 406 -10.17 -11.36 -14.51
C ALA A 406 -9.79 -10.52 -13.29
N ARG A 407 -8.65 -9.82 -13.36
CA ARG A 407 -8.16 -9.02 -12.22
C ARG A 407 -9.19 -8.00 -11.72
N THR A 408 -9.91 -7.37 -12.65
CA THR A 408 -10.97 -6.39 -12.35
C THR A 408 -12.17 -7.00 -11.62
N ASP A 409 -12.36 -8.31 -11.74
CA ASP A 409 -13.51 -9.03 -11.17
C ASP A 409 -13.14 -9.76 -9.87
N LEU A 410 -11.86 -9.76 -9.47
CA LEU A 410 -11.39 -10.47 -8.27
C LEU A 410 -12.14 -10.02 -7.01
N ARG A 411 -12.40 -8.72 -6.86
CA ARG A 411 -13.16 -8.22 -5.70
C ARG A 411 -14.59 -8.76 -5.68
N ALA A 412 -15.28 -8.67 -6.81
CA ALA A 412 -16.64 -9.18 -6.94
C ALA A 412 -16.70 -10.71 -6.75
N PHE A 413 -15.69 -11.43 -7.24
CA PHE A 413 -15.55 -12.87 -7.03
C PHE A 413 -15.38 -13.21 -5.54
N LEU A 414 -14.47 -12.52 -4.83
CA LEU A 414 -14.26 -12.72 -3.39
C LEU A 414 -15.52 -12.42 -2.57
N ASP A 415 -16.22 -11.33 -2.89
CA ASP A 415 -17.44 -10.92 -2.19
C ASP A 415 -18.61 -11.90 -2.44
N ALA A 416 -18.69 -12.53 -3.62
CA ALA A 416 -19.76 -13.45 -3.98
C ALA A 416 -19.48 -14.92 -3.66
N ASN A 417 -18.21 -15.32 -3.59
CA ASN A 417 -17.81 -16.72 -3.44
C ASN A 417 -18.31 -17.32 -2.11
N GLN A 418 -18.92 -18.50 -2.20
CA GLN A 418 -19.47 -19.22 -1.05
C GLN A 418 -18.64 -20.46 -0.67
N LEU A 419 -17.64 -20.83 -1.48
CA LEU A 419 -16.75 -21.93 -1.18
C LEU A 419 -15.65 -21.48 -0.20
N PRO A 420 -15.17 -22.35 0.69
CA PRO A 420 -13.95 -22.06 1.44
C PRO A 420 -12.78 -21.68 0.52
N ILE A 421 -11.95 -20.74 0.98
CA ILE A 421 -10.73 -20.33 0.28
C ILE A 421 -9.54 -20.67 1.18
N GLY A 422 -8.51 -21.30 0.63
CA GLY A 422 -7.27 -21.54 1.39
C GLY A 422 -6.60 -20.23 1.80
N THR A 423 -6.07 -20.12 3.02
CA THR A 423 -5.54 -18.86 3.57
C THR A 423 -4.53 -18.16 2.65
N ARG A 424 -3.59 -18.91 2.04
CA ARG A 424 -2.63 -18.35 1.07
C ARG A 424 -3.32 -17.77 -0.14
N CYS A 425 -4.24 -18.52 -0.73
CA CYS A 425 -5.05 -18.09 -1.87
C CYS A 425 -5.84 -16.81 -1.51
N GLN A 426 -6.55 -16.81 -0.37
CA GLN A 426 -7.32 -15.64 0.05
C GLN A 426 -6.45 -14.40 0.21
N LEU A 427 -5.33 -14.48 0.95
CA LEU A 427 -4.46 -13.32 1.16
C LEU A 427 -3.88 -12.79 -0.16
N ILE A 428 -3.51 -13.67 -1.08
CA ILE A 428 -2.97 -13.29 -2.39
C ILE A 428 -4.07 -12.65 -3.25
N LEU A 429 -5.27 -13.21 -3.27
CA LEU A 429 -6.38 -12.66 -4.03
C LEU A 429 -6.83 -11.30 -3.49
N GLU A 430 -6.91 -11.13 -2.18
CA GLU A 430 -7.20 -9.83 -1.55
C GLU A 430 -6.16 -8.78 -1.94
N LEU A 431 -4.86 -9.15 -1.94
CA LEU A 431 -3.78 -8.26 -2.40
C LEU A 431 -3.89 -7.90 -3.89
N LEU A 432 -4.32 -8.82 -4.74
CA LEU A 432 -4.47 -8.58 -6.18
C LEU A 432 -5.75 -7.83 -6.54
N ALA A 433 -6.73 -7.82 -5.64
CA ALA A 433 -8.02 -7.15 -5.76
C ALA A 433 -8.01 -5.68 -5.28
N LEU A 434 -6.90 -5.22 -4.68
CA LEU A 434 -6.60 -3.81 -4.45
C LEU A 434 -6.24 -3.12 -5.77
#